data_AF-A0A6P0YMI4-F1
#
_entry.id   AF-A0A6P0YMI4-F1
#
_cell.length_a   1.000
_cell.length_b   1.000
_cell.length_c   1.000
_cell.angle_alpha   90.00
_cell.angle_beta   90.00
_cell.angle_gamma   90.00
#
_symmetry.space_group_name_H-M   'P 1'
#
loop_
_entity.id
_entity.type
_entity.pdbx_description
1 polymer ?
#
loop_
_entity_poly.entity_id
_entity_poly.type
_entity_poly.pdbx_seq_one_letter_code
_entity_poly.pdbx_strand_id
1 'polypeptide(L)'
;MSKPNFFSLLKLDEIIGLDLRSLAIFRIGLALMTLTDIIIRSQALNAHYTDNGLLPRSALIDMLNPWDWSINLISGHPFIQGLIFAVAIFFALAMLFGYRTRLATIATWALIISLNNRNPV
;
A
#
# COMPACT_ATOMS: atom_id res chain seq x y z
N MET A 1 22.59 -15.10 -35.30
CA MET A 1 21.81 -14.38 -34.27
C MET A 1 21.78 -12.91 -34.66
N SER A 2 20.69 -12.43 -35.28
CA SER A 2 20.60 -11.06 -35.81
C SER A 2 20.37 -10.07 -34.67
N LYS A 3 21.23 -9.04 -34.55
CA LYS A 3 21.08 -7.99 -33.53
C LYS A 3 19.85 -7.13 -33.88
N PRO A 4 19.01 -6.75 -32.90
CA PRO A 4 17.86 -5.91 -33.17
C PRO A 4 18.30 -4.55 -33.75
N ASN A 5 17.66 -4.14 -34.85
CA ASN A 5 17.94 -2.87 -35.50
C ASN A 5 17.57 -1.69 -34.59
N PHE A 6 18.39 -0.65 -34.54
CA PHE A 6 18.16 0.58 -33.74
C PHE A 6 16.76 1.19 -33.97
N PHE A 7 16.26 1.15 -35.21
CA PHE A 7 14.92 1.58 -35.58
C PHE A 7 13.77 0.77 -34.93
N SER A 8 14.03 -0.49 -34.55
CA SER A 8 13.03 -1.32 -33.85
C SER A 8 12.91 -0.95 -32.37
N LEU A 9 13.97 -0.43 -31.75
CA LEU A 9 13.95 0.06 -30.37
C LEU A 9 13.18 1.39 -30.25
N LEU A 10 13.36 2.30 -31.21
CA LEU A 10 12.63 3.58 -31.24
C LEU A 10 11.11 3.40 -31.39
N LYS A 11 10.65 2.40 -32.17
CA LYS A 11 9.22 2.08 -32.30
C LYS A 11 8.61 1.52 -31.02
N LEU A 12 9.40 0.81 -30.20
CA LEU A 12 8.90 0.27 -28.94
C LEU A 12 8.67 1.37 -27.91
N ASP A 13 9.52 2.41 -27.86
CA ASP A 13 9.31 3.57 -27.00
C ASP A 13 8.08 4.39 -27.41
N GLU A 14 7.74 4.48 -28.70
CA GLU A 14 6.48 5.11 -29.15
C GLU A 14 5.24 4.28 -28.80
N ILE A 15 5.35 2.94 -28.81
CA ILE A 15 4.23 2.03 -28.53
C ILE A 15 4.02 1.81 -27.02
N ILE A 16 5.10 1.88 -26.22
CA ILE A 16 5.11 1.62 -24.76
C ILE A 16 5.26 2.95 -23.96
N GLY A 17 5.50 4.07 -24.65
CA GLY A 17 5.66 5.39 -24.06
C GLY A 17 4.39 5.86 -23.35
N LEU A 18 4.37 5.73 -22.03
CA LEU A 18 3.30 6.24 -21.19
C LEU A 18 3.47 7.75 -21.01
N ASP A 19 2.41 8.53 -21.27
CA ASP A 19 2.42 9.97 -21.00
C ASP A 19 2.68 10.21 -19.50
N LEU A 20 3.75 10.96 -19.21
CA LEU A 20 4.15 11.32 -17.86
C LEU A 20 3.04 12.08 -17.11
N ARG A 21 2.21 12.84 -17.83
CA ARG A 21 1.05 13.54 -17.24
C ARG A 21 0.00 12.55 -16.76
N SER A 22 -0.35 11.58 -17.61
CA SER A 22 -1.30 10.51 -17.28
C SER A 22 -0.79 9.68 -16.09
N LEU A 23 0.52 9.38 -16.04
CA LEU A 23 1.13 8.67 -14.92
C LEU A 23 1.08 9.49 -13.62
N ALA A 24 1.28 10.81 -13.70
CA ALA A 24 1.17 11.69 -12.53
C ALA A 24 -0.27 11.75 -11.99
N ILE A 25 -1.28 11.85 -12.86
CA ILE A 25 -2.69 11.82 -12.47
C ILE A 25 -3.05 10.48 -11.83
N PHE A 26 -2.61 9.36 -12.43
CA PHE A 26 -2.84 8.03 -11.87
C PHE A 26 -2.23 7.89 -10.46
N ARG A 27 -0.99 8.36 -10.26
CA ARG A 27 -0.34 8.38 -8.94
C ARG A 27 -1.15 9.19 -7.92
N ILE A 28 -1.63 10.37 -8.29
CA ILE A 28 -2.46 11.22 -7.42
C ILE A 28 -3.75 10.50 -7.07
N GLY A 29 -4.43 9.90 -8.04
CA GLY A 29 -5.64 9.12 -7.82
C GLY A 29 -5.44 7.95 -6.85
N LEU A 30 -4.36 7.17 -7.03
CA LEU A 30 -4.00 6.09 -6.11
C LEU A 30 -3.74 6.61 -4.69
N ALA A 31 -2.96 7.69 -4.55
CA ALA A 31 -2.65 8.25 -3.25
C ALA A 31 -3.90 8.77 -2.52
N LEU A 32 -4.80 9.46 -3.22
CA LEU A 32 -6.07 9.93 -2.66
C LEU A 32 -6.99 8.77 -2.27
N MET A 33 -7.07 7.73 -3.11
CA MET A 33 -7.85 6.52 -2.81
C MET A 33 -7.33 5.83 -1.55
N THR A 34 -6.00 5.65 -1.44
CA THR A 34 -5.37 5.07 -0.25
C THR A 34 -5.59 5.93 1.00
N LEU A 35 -5.45 7.25 0.92
CA LEU A 35 -5.69 8.13 2.06
C LEU A 35 -7.15 8.01 2.55
N THR A 36 -8.09 8.00 1.61
CA THR A 36 -9.51 7.84 1.92
C THR A 36 -9.80 6.49 2.58
N ASP A 37 -9.24 5.40 2.04
CA ASP A 37 -9.34 4.06 2.63
C ASP A 37 -8.81 4.01 4.07
N ILE A 38 -7.61 4.54 4.31
CA ILE A 38 -7.01 4.56 5.65
C ILE A 38 -7.84 5.41 6.62
N ILE A 39 -8.33 6.57 6.19
CA ILE A 39 -9.18 7.43 7.02
C ILE A 39 -10.46 6.69 7.44
N ILE A 40 -11.14 6.04 6.50
CA ILE A 40 -12.35 5.26 6.79
C ILE A 40 -12.03 4.12 7.76
N ARG A 41 -10.97 3.35 7.50
CA ARG A 41 -10.55 2.24 8.37
C ARG A 41 -10.14 2.69 9.78
N SER A 42 -9.55 3.88 9.90
CA SER A 42 -9.10 4.42 11.19
C SER A 42 -10.26 4.70 12.16
N GLN A 43 -11.48 4.95 11.65
CA GLN A 43 -12.66 5.21 12.49
C GLN A 43 -13.06 3.99 13.31
N ALA A 44 -12.75 2.79 12.81
CA ALA A 44 -13.02 1.52 13.48
C ALA A 44 -11.72 0.79 13.87
N LEU A 45 -10.64 1.54 14.15
CA LEU A 45 -9.32 1.00 14.46
C LEU A 45 -9.36 0.02 15.64
N ASN A 46 -10.03 0.39 16.75
CA ASN A 46 -10.12 -0.48 17.92
C ASN A 46 -10.86 -1.79 17.60
N ALA A 47 -11.93 -1.73 16.82
CA ALA A 47 -12.75 -2.91 16.52
C ALA A 47 -12.04 -3.91 15.59
N HIS A 48 -11.27 -3.43 14.61
CA HIS A 48 -10.71 -4.31 13.57
C HIS A 48 -9.21 -4.60 13.72
N TYR A 49 -8.42 -3.72 14.34
CA TYR A 49 -6.96 -3.81 14.30
C TYR A 49 -6.33 -4.13 15.66
N THR A 50 -7.11 -4.13 16.75
CA THR A 50 -6.61 -4.34 18.12
C THR A 50 -6.99 -5.70 18.69
N ASP A 51 -6.28 -6.14 19.73
CA ASP A 51 -6.58 -7.42 20.41
C ASP A 51 -7.88 -7.36 21.23
N ASN A 52 -8.37 -6.16 21.54
CA ASN A 52 -9.66 -5.94 22.20
C ASN A 52 -10.84 -5.90 21.21
N GLY A 53 -10.56 -6.05 19.93
CA GLY A 53 -11.54 -5.97 18.84
C GLY A 53 -12.25 -7.29 18.55
N LEU A 54 -12.90 -7.33 17.39
CA LEU A 54 -13.67 -8.48 16.90
C LEU A 54 -12.78 -9.66 16.51
N LEU A 55 -11.56 -9.39 16.03
CA LEU A 55 -10.61 -10.40 15.58
C LEU A 55 -9.23 -10.21 16.25
N PRO A 56 -9.05 -10.75 17.47
CA PRO A 56 -7.77 -10.75 18.16
C PRO A 56 -6.69 -11.45 17.33
N ARG A 57 -5.43 -11.04 17.50
CA ARG A 57 -4.32 -11.63 16.71
C ARG A 57 -4.17 -13.13 16.92
N SER A 58 -4.43 -13.63 18.13
CA SER A 58 -4.35 -15.07 18.42
C SER A 58 -5.26 -15.91 17.53
N ALA A 59 -6.49 -15.44 17.29
CA ALA A 59 -7.44 -16.12 16.40
C ALA A 59 -7.07 -15.98 14.91
N LEU A 60 -6.51 -14.82 14.53
CA LEU A 60 -6.11 -14.58 13.13
C LEU A 60 -4.88 -15.41 12.73
N ILE A 61 -3.92 -15.64 13.63
CA ILE A 61 -2.69 -16.40 13.34
C ILE A 61 -3.02 -17.83 12.87
N ASP A 62 -4.06 -18.45 13.42
CA ASP A 62 -4.48 -19.80 13.03
C ASP A 62 -5.15 -19.84 11.64
N MET A 63 -5.56 -18.69 11.10
CA MET A 63 -6.22 -18.55 9.80
C MET A 63 -5.31 -18.03 8.69
N LEU A 64 -4.12 -17.51 9.03
CA LEU A 64 -3.20 -16.90 8.08
C LEU A 64 -2.52 -17.95 7.20
N ASN A 65 -2.39 -17.66 5.91
CA ASN A 65 -1.56 -18.48 5.03
C ASN A 65 -0.08 -18.24 5.35
N PRO A 66 0.81 -19.21 5.07
CA PRO A 66 2.25 -19.06 5.31
C PRO A 66 2.90 -17.88 4.57
N TRP A 67 2.26 -17.39 3.49
CA TRP A 67 2.74 -16.27 2.68
C TRP A 67 2.17 -14.92 3.11
N ASP A 68 1.19 -14.92 4.01
CA ASP A 68 0.56 -13.71 4.50
C ASP A 68 1.46 -13.05 5.54
N TRP A 69 1.83 -11.80 5.29
CA TRP A 69 2.61 -11.00 6.21
C TRP A 69 1.87 -9.71 6.56
N SER A 70 2.06 -9.23 7.79
CA SER A 70 1.46 -7.98 8.25
C SER A 70 2.28 -7.37 9.37
N ILE A 71 2.72 -6.13 9.17
CA ILE A 71 3.34 -5.32 10.22
C ILE A 71 2.32 -5.03 11.33
N ASN A 72 1.03 -4.98 10.99
CA ASN A 72 -0.05 -4.79 11.97
C ASN A 72 -0.24 -6.03 12.88
N LEU A 73 0.44 -7.15 12.65
CA LEU A 73 0.45 -8.26 13.60
C LEU A 73 1.48 -8.11 14.73
N ILE A 74 2.41 -7.15 14.64
CA ILE A 74 3.47 -6.96 15.67
C ILE A 74 2.86 -6.67 17.05
N SER A 75 1.77 -5.91 17.11
CA SER A 75 1.06 -5.63 18.36
C SER A 75 -0.42 -5.40 18.12
N GLY A 76 -1.27 -5.88 19.03
CA GLY A 76 -2.70 -5.54 19.03
C GLY A 76 -3.02 -4.35 19.92
N HIS A 77 -2.02 -3.59 20.38
CA HIS A 77 -2.25 -2.41 21.20
C HIS A 77 -2.74 -1.23 20.34
N PRO A 78 -3.82 -0.51 20.72
CA PRO A 78 -4.38 0.59 19.94
C PRO A 78 -3.38 1.67 19.54
N PHE A 79 -2.49 2.05 20.47
CA PHE A 79 -1.45 3.04 20.21
C PHE A 79 -0.47 2.62 19.12
N ILE A 80 -0.03 1.35 19.11
CA ILE A 80 0.93 0.85 18.11
C ILE A 80 0.25 0.79 16.74
N GLN A 81 -1.01 0.36 16.68
CA GLN A 81 -1.81 0.39 15.46
C GLN A 81 -1.98 1.82 14.93
N GLY A 82 -2.29 2.79 15.80
CA GLY A 82 -2.38 4.19 15.43
C GLY A 82 -1.08 4.74 14.83
N LEU A 83 0.08 4.35 15.37
CA LEU A 83 1.38 4.71 14.80
C LEU A 83 1.59 4.11 13.41
N ILE A 84 1.24 2.83 13.19
CA ILE A 84 1.38 2.20 11.87
C ILE A 84 0.47 2.88 10.84
N PHE A 85 -0.77 3.22 11.22
CA PHE A 85 -1.70 4.00 10.38
C PHE A 85 -1.12 5.39 10.05
N ALA A 86 -0.54 6.09 11.03
CA ALA A 86 0.09 7.38 10.80
C ALA A 86 1.27 7.29 9.81
N VAL A 87 2.09 6.23 9.91
CA VAL A 87 3.16 5.95 8.95
C VAL A 87 2.60 5.68 7.55
N ALA A 88 1.49 4.94 7.44
CA ALA A 88 0.83 4.70 6.16
C ALA A 88 0.29 5.99 5.52
N ILE A 89 -0.33 6.87 6.32
CA ILE A 89 -0.77 8.20 5.87
C ILE A 89 0.43 9.03 5.39
N PHE A 90 1.53 9.03 6.15
CA PHE A 90 2.75 9.75 5.77
C PHE A 90 3.28 9.32 4.40
N PHE A 91 3.40 8.01 4.14
CA PHE A 91 3.87 7.52 2.85
C PHE A 91 2.87 7.79 1.72
N ALA A 92 1.57 7.68 1.98
CA ALA A 92 0.55 8.03 1.00
C ALA A 92 0.58 9.53 0.63
N LEU A 93 0.83 10.43 1.61
CA LEU A 93 1.06 11.86 1.35
C LEU A 93 2.36 12.10 0.55
N ALA A 94 3.45 11.39 0.89
CA ALA A 94 4.69 11.47 0.12
C ALA A 94 4.46 11.02 -1.35
N MET A 95 3.68 9.97 -1.57
CA MET A 95 3.28 9.50 -2.89
C MET A 95 2.40 10.54 -3.62
N LEU A 96 1.46 11.17 -2.92
CA LEU A 96 0.59 12.23 -3.46
C LEU A 96 1.42 13.40 -4.02
N PHE A 97 2.27 13.98 -3.18
CA PHE A 97 3.13 15.12 -3.54
C PHE A 97 4.30 14.74 -4.46
N GLY A 98 4.53 13.45 -4.68
CA GLY A 98 5.61 12.96 -5.54
C GLY A 98 7.00 13.04 -4.89
N TYR A 99 7.08 13.08 -3.57
CA TYR A 99 8.35 13.02 -2.85
C TYR A 99 8.88 11.59 -2.84
N ARG A 100 10.06 11.37 -3.44
CA ARG A 100 10.69 10.04 -3.57
C ARG A 100 9.69 8.97 -4.06
N THR A 101 8.98 9.26 -5.15
CA THR A 101 7.84 8.49 -5.68
C THR A 101 8.01 6.97 -5.61
N ARG A 102 9.13 6.42 -6.11
CA ARG A 102 9.35 4.96 -6.11
C ARG A 102 9.30 4.37 -4.70
N LEU A 103 9.98 4.99 -3.74
CA LEU A 103 10.01 4.51 -2.36
C LEU A 103 8.65 4.70 -1.68
N ALA A 104 8.02 5.86 -1.89
CA ALA A 104 6.70 6.14 -1.34
C ALA A 104 5.66 5.13 -1.85
N THR A 105 5.63 4.84 -3.15
CA THR A 105 4.71 3.87 -3.74
C THR A 105 4.93 2.46 -3.22
N ILE A 106 6.19 1.98 -3.14
CA ILE A 106 6.50 0.66 -2.59
C ILE A 106 6.09 0.57 -1.11
N ALA A 107 6.41 1.60 -0.31
CA ALA A 107 6.06 1.64 1.10
C ALA A 107 4.53 1.68 1.32
N THR A 108 3.82 2.52 0.57
CA THR A 108 2.35 2.57 0.60
C THR A 108 1.74 1.22 0.22
N TRP A 109 2.21 0.60 -0.87
CA TRP A 109 1.74 -0.70 -1.31
C TRP A 109 1.95 -1.79 -0.25
N ALA A 110 3.15 -1.86 0.33
CA ALA A 110 3.47 -2.76 1.43
C ALA A 110 2.55 -2.55 2.65
N LEU A 111 2.30 -1.30 3.04
CA LEU A 111 1.43 -1.00 4.18
C LEU A 111 -0.04 -1.34 3.93
N ILE A 112 -0.53 -1.17 2.69
CA ILE A 112 -1.88 -1.60 2.31
C ILE A 112 -2.00 -3.14 2.40
N ILE A 113 -1.02 -3.89 1.90
CA ILE A 113 -0.99 -5.35 2.05
C ILE A 113 -1.04 -5.74 3.53
N SER A 114 -0.21 -5.10 4.35
CA SER A 114 -0.20 -5.30 5.80
C SER A 114 -1.57 -5.02 6.44
N LEU A 115 -2.28 -3.96 6.02
CA LEU A 115 -3.62 -3.63 6.53
C LEU A 115 -4.65 -4.68 6.12
N ASN A 116 -4.66 -5.10 4.85
CA ASN A 116 -5.58 -6.12 4.35
C ASN A 116 -5.34 -7.48 5.02
N ASN A 117 -4.08 -7.89 5.20
CA ASN A 117 -3.78 -9.16 5.86
C ASN A 117 -4.15 -9.16 7.36
N ARG A 118 -4.20 -7.99 8.02
CA ARG A 118 -4.67 -7.89 9.41
C ARG A 118 -6.19 -7.99 9.54
N ASN A 119 -6.91 -7.59 8.50
CA ASN A 119 -8.36 -7.68 8.41
C ASN A 119 -8.75 -8.33 7.07
N PRO A 120 -8.65 -9.68 6.97
CA PRO A 120 -8.90 -10.42 5.72
C PRO A 120 -10.39 -10.56 5.36
N VAL A 121 -11.30 -10.03 6.19
CA VAL A 121 -12.76 -10.09 6.02
C VAL A 121 -13.33 -8.88 5.31
#